data_AF-A0A4R0ULA0-F1
#
_entry.id   AF-A0A4R0ULA0-F1
#
_cell.length_a   1.000
_cell.length_b   1.000
_cell.length_c   1.000
_cell.angle_alpha   90.00
_cell.angle_beta   90.00
_cell.angle_gamma   90.00
#
_symmetry.space_group_name_H-M   'P 1'
#
loop_
_entity.id
_entity.type
_entity.pdbx_description
1 polymer ?
#
loop_
_entity_poly.entity_id
_entity_poly.type
_entity_poly.pdbx_seq_one_letter_code
_entity_poly.pdbx_strand_id
1 'polypeptide(L)'
;MATTRITYTDGTSELVPITMRATCKAEAHAIEAGWGPITQSPVRSGAYAAYAALRMTGRTMPDFEHWLDTVASFDLAAPKEDPEEGNPTD
;
A
#
# COMPACT_ATOMS: atom_id res chain seq x y z
N MET A 1 12.16 -2.56 1.76
CA MET A 1 11.05 -2.08 0.88
C MET A 1 9.76 -2.35 1.62
N ALA A 2 8.88 -1.38 1.81
CA ALA A 2 7.62 -1.59 2.53
C ALA A 2 6.64 -2.36 1.65
N THR A 3 6.00 -3.38 2.21
CA THR A 3 4.97 -4.16 1.53
C THR A 3 3.66 -3.94 2.27
N THR A 4 2.59 -3.69 1.53
CA THR A 4 1.24 -3.56 2.10
C THR A 4 0.42 -4.77 1.69
N ARG A 5 -0.20 -5.43 2.66
CA ARG A 5 -1.24 -6.42 2.40
C ARG A 5 -2.56 -5.69 2.18
N ILE A 6 -3.21 -6.00 1.08
CA ILE A 6 -4.55 -5.53 0.76
C ILE A 6 -5.48 -6.73 0.94
N THR A 7 -6.50 -6.58 1.77
CA THR A 7 -7.59 -7.55 1.88
C THR A 7 -8.82 -6.96 1.23
N TYR A 8 -9.43 -7.69 0.31
CA TYR A 8 -10.63 -7.29 -0.42
C TYR A 8 -11.90 -7.75 0.31
N THR A 9 -13.03 -7.13 -0.03
CA THR A 9 -14.35 -7.44 0.55
C THR A 9 -14.85 -8.85 0.20
N ASP A 10 -14.31 -9.47 -0.85
CA ASP A 10 -14.57 -10.86 -1.22
C ASP A 10 -13.71 -11.88 -0.43
N GLY A 11 -12.87 -11.39 0.49
CA GLY A 11 -11.98 -12.20 1.33
C GLY A 11 -10.65 -12.56 0.67
N THR A 12 -10.41 -12.19 -0.59
CA THR A 12 -9.10 -12.37 -1.23
C THR A 12 -8.09 -11.35 -0.69
N SER A 13 -6.80 -11.67 -0.81
CA SER A 13 -5.75 -10.74 -0.39
C SER A 13 -4.52 -10.81 -1.30
N GLU A 14 -3.81 -9.71 -1.43
CA GLU A 14 -2.54 -9.65 -2.14
C GLU A 14 -1.50 -8.77 -1.42
N LEU A 15 -0.22 -9.10 -1.61
CA LEU A 15 0.90 -8.32 -1.10
C LEU A 15 1.39 -7.38 -2.19
N VAL A 16 1.36 -6.08 -1.91
CA VAL A 16 1.73 -5.04 -2.86
C VAL A 16 3.02 -4.37 -2.38
N PRO A 17 4.13 -4.50 -3.15
CA PRO A 17 5.35 -3.76 -2.86
C PRO A 17 5.13 -2.27 -3.16
N ILE A 18 5.25 -1.43 -2.12
CA ILE A 18 5.10 0.01 -2.30
C ILE A 18 6.44 0.59 -2.75
N THR A 19 6.47 1.04 -3.99
CA THR A 19 7.65 1.67 -4.59
C THR A 19 7.67 3.17 -4.30
N MET A 20 8.86 3.78 -4.27
CA MET A 20 8.98 5.25 -4.12
C MET A 20 8.18 6.01 -5.18
N ARG A 21 8.13 5.51 -6.42
CA ARG A 21 7.32 6.11 -7.49
C ARG A 21 5.82 6.08 -7.19
N ALA A 22 5.34 5.02 -6.55
CA ALA A 22 3.94 4.92 -6.14
C ALA A 22 3.63 5.92 -4.99
N THR A 23 4.54 6.08 -4.04
CA THR A 23 4.45 7.10 -2.99
C THR A 23 4.39 8.52 -3.59
N CYS A 24 5.29 8.87 -4.51
CA CYS A 24 5.27 10.19 -5.15
C CYS A 24 3.97 10.44 -5.93
N LYS A 25 3.39 9.40 -6.55
CA LYS A 25 2.08 9.52 -7.20
C LYS A 25 0.96 9.79 -6.20
N ALA A 26 1.00 9.15 -5.03
CA ALA A 26 0.05 9.43 -3.96
C ALA A 26 0.19 10.84 -3.40
N GLU A 27 1.40 11.36 -3.26
CA GLU A 27 1.65 12.75 -2.84
C GLU A 27 1.08 13.75 -3.83
N ALA A 28 1.39 13.59 -5.12
CA ALA A 28 0.86 14.46 -6.17
C ALA A 28 -0.67 14.44 -6.20
N HIS A 29 -1.26 13.25 -6.14
CA HIS A 29 -2.72 13.11 -6.13
C HIS A 29 -3.35 13.71 -4.88
N ALA A 30 -2.74 13.55 -3.70
CA ALA A 30 -3.25 14.14 -2.46
C ALA A 30 -3.28 15.68 -2.52
N ILE A 31 -2.30 16.30 -3.16
CA ILE A 31 -2.28 17.75 -3.40
C ILE A 31 -3.41 18.14 -4.36
N GLU A 32 -3.53 17.45 -5.50
CA GLU A 32 -4.55 17.72 -6.52
C GLU A 32 -5.98 17.55 -5.99
N ALA A 33 -6.21 16.51 -5.20
CA ALA A 33 -7.51 16.17 -4.62
C ALA A 33 -7.82 16.95 -3.32
N GLY A 34 -6.91 17.82 -2.87
CA GLY A 34 -7.11 18.65 -1.67
C GLY A 34 -7.14 17.85 -0.35
N TRP A 35 -6.51 16.68 -0.30
CA TRP A 35 -6.44 15.84 0.90
C TRP A 35 -5.46 16.36 1.96
N GLY A 36 -4.62 17.32 1.57
CA GLY A 36 -3.50 17.80 2.38
C GLY A 36 -2.30 16.84 2.33
N PRO A 37 -1.25 17.10 3.12
CA PRO A 37 -0.08 16.25 3.18
C PRO A 37 -0.41 14.87 3.75
N ILE A 38 0.46 13.89 3.48
CA ILE A 38 0.31 12.50 3.98
C ILE A 38 0.11 12.46 5.50
N THR A 39 0.72 13.37 6.26
CA THR A 39 0.55 13.44 7.72
C THR A 39 -0.86 13.79 8.17
N GLN A 40 -1.67 14.43 7.31
CA GLN A 40 -3.07 14.76 7.59
C GLN A 40 -4.04 13.68 7.07
N SER A 41 -3.67 12.99 5.99
CA SER A 41 -4.51 11.96 5.35
C SER A 41 -3.75 10.63 5.12
N PRO A 42 -3.14 10.02 6.15
CA PRO A 42 -2.21 8.90 5.97
C PRO A 42 -2.88 7.65 5.38
N VAL A 43 -4.14 7.40 5.74
CA VAL A 43 -4.91 6.26 5.23
C VAL A 43 -5.20 6.40 3.73
N ARG A 44 -5.72 7.56 3.30
CA ARG A 44 -6.02 7.80 1.88
C ARG A 44 -4.76 7.82 1.03
N SER A 45 -3.71 8.48 1.50
CA SER A 45 -2.43 8.51 0.79
C SER A 45 -1.79 7.12 0.70
N GLY A 46 -1.86 6.31 1.76
CA GLY A 46 -1.39 4.93 1.77
C GLY A 46 -2.17 4.04 0.80
N ALA A 47 -3.49 4.14 0.82
CA ALA A 47 -4.37 3.42 -0.11
C ALA A 47 -4.06 3.79 -1.57
N TYR A 48 -3.88 5.08 -1.86
CA TYR A 48 -3.54 5.52 -3.21
C TYR A 48 -2.14 5.07 -3.64
N ALA A 49 -1.17 5.00 -2.73
CA ALA A 49 0.15 4.46 -3.04
C ALA A 49 0.05 2.97 -3.43
N ALA A 50 -0.76 2.19 -2.70
CA ALA A 50 -1.00 0.79 -3.04
C ALA A 50 -1.71 0.63 -4.41
N TYR A 51 -2.75 1.43 -4.66
CA TYR A 51 -3.45 1.50 -5.94
C TYR A 51 -2.51 1.85 -7.10
N ALA A 52 -1.67 2.88 -6.93
CA ALA A 52 -0.72 3.31 -7.94
C ALA A 52 0.33 2.22 -8.23
N ALA A 53 0.81 1.52 -7.20
CA ALA A 53 1.72 0.40 -7.35
C ALA A 53 1.08 -0.73 -8.16
N LEU A 54 -0.17 -1.10 -7.87
CA LEU A 54 -0.91 -2.11 -8.63
C LEU A 54 -1.08 -1.71 -10.10
N ARG A 55 -1.52 -0.48 -10.40
CA ARG A 55 -1.65 0.00 -11.79
C ARG A 55 -0.31 0.01 -12.53
N MET A 56 0.79 0.30 -11.83
CA MET A 56 2.13 0.29 -12.43
C MET A 56 2.60 -1.10 -12.85
N THR A 57 1.98 -2.18 -12.36
CA THR A 57 2.24 -3.55 -12.85
C THR A 57 1.58 -3.83 -14.22
N GLY A 58 0.84 -2.86 -14.77
CA GLY A 58 0.09 -3.03 -16.03
C GLY A 58 -1.32 -3.58 -15.84
N ARG A 59 -1.77 -3.77 -14.59
CA ARG A 59 -3.13 -4.23 -14.29
C ARG A 59 -4.16 -3.17 -14.70
N THR A 60 -5.14 -3.56 -15.52
CA THR A 60 -6.34 -2.76 -15.76
C THR A 60 -7.21 -2.79 -14.50
N MET A 61 -7.52 -1.61 -13.96
CA MET A 61 -8.26 -1.45 -12.72
C MET A 61 -9.30 -0.35 -12.87
N PRO A 62 -10.41 -0.38 -12.11
CA PRO A 62 -11.33 0.76 -12.03
C PRO A 62 -10.61 2.02 -11.52
N ASP A 63 -11.30 3.16 -11.50
CA ASP A 63 -10.77 4.35 -10.83
C ASP A 63 -10.56 4.11 -9.32
N PHE A 64 -9.90 5.05 -8.66
CA PHE A 64 -9.46 4.87 -7.29
C PHE A 64 -10.63 4.65 -6.32
N GLU A 65 -11.71 5.43 -6.42
CA GLU A 65 -12.85 5.33 -5.50
C GLU A 65 -13.58 4.00 -5.68
N HIS A 66 -13.87 3.60 -6.93
CA HIS A 66 -14.51 2.32 -7.20
C HIS A 66 -13.63 1.10 -6.89
N TRP A 67 -12.30 1.25 -6.97
CA TRP A 67 -11.39 0.23 -6.46
C TRP A 67 -11.42 0.18 -4.93
N LEU A 68 -11.47 1.34 -4.26
CA LEU A 68 -11.47 1.41 -2.80
C LEU A 68 -12.72 0.76 -2.20
N ASP A 69 -13.86 0.83 -2.89
CA ASP A 69 -15.10 0.11 -2.50
C ASP A 69 -14.91 -1.41 -2.39
N THR A 70 -13.92 -1.99 -3.06
CA THR A 70 -13.62 -3.43 -2.98
C THR A 70 -12.60 -3.76 -1.91
N VAL A 71 -11.98 -2.77 -1.26
CA VAL A 71 -10.93 -2.98 -0.26
C VAL A 71 -11.52 -2.96 1.15
N ALA A 72 -11.30 -4.05 1.89
CA ALA A 72 -11.72 -4.19 3.28
C ALA A 72 -10.65 -3.68 4.27
N SER A 73 -9.36 -3.97 4.02
CA SER A 73 -8.26 -3.50 4.89
C SER A 73 -6.95 -3.29 4.14
N PHE A 74 -6.10 -2.43 4.73
CA PHE A 74 -4.70 -2.27 4.40
C PHE A 74 -3.86 -2.54 5.64
N ASP A 75 -3.09 -3.62 5.61
CA ASP A 75 -2.17 -3.96 6.69
C ASP A 75 -0.74 -3.73 6.19
N LEU A 76 0.03 -2.88 6.87
CA LEU A 76 1.48 -2.82 6.64
C LEU A 76 2.02 -4.21 6.96
N ALA A 77 2.46 -4.94 5.92
CA ALA A 77 3.05 -6.24 6.14
C ALA A 77 4.33 -6.00 6.91
N ALA A 78 4.39 -6.49 8.16
CA ALA A 78 5.61 -6.46 8.94
C ALA A 78 6.73 -7.07 8.08
N PRO A 79 7.93 -6.46 8.07
CA PRO A 79 9.11 -7.17 7.58
C PRO A 79 9.09 -8.54 8.27
N LYS A 80 9.29 -9.63 7.52
CA LYS A 80 9.63 -10.88 8.19
C LYS A 80 10.90 -10.57 8.97
N GLU A 81 10.82 -10.54 10.29
CA GLU A 81 11.99 -10.72 11.12
C GLU A 81 12.52 -12.09 10.72
N ASP A 82 13.62 -12.12 9.96
CA ASP A 82 14.43 -13.32 9.88
C ASP A 82 14.74 -13.68 11.34
N PRO A 83 14.41 -14.90 11.82
CA PRO A 83 14.83 -15.29 13.15
C PRO A 83 16.36 -15.15 13.17
N GLU A 84 16.88 -14.26 14.02
CA GLU A 84 18.31 -14.26 14.32
C GLU A 84 18.67 -15.70 14.70
N GLU A 85 19.46 -16.32 13.85
CA GLU A 85 20.04 -17.63 14.06
C GLU A 85 20.89 -17.49 15.33
N GLY A 86 20.33 -17.94 16.45
CA GLY A 86 20.90 -17.78 17.77
C GLY A 86 22.33 -18.28 17.76
N ASN A 87 23.27 -17.35 17.90
CA ASN A 87 24.68 -17.69 17.96
C ASN A 87 24.92 -18.39 19.30
N PRO A 88 25.26 -19.69 19.36
CA PRO A 88 25.56 -20.33 20.61
C PRO A 88 26.94 -19.85 21.06
N THR A 89 27.00 -19.04 22.11
CA THR A 89 28.26 -18.79 22.82
C THR A 89 28.69 -20.06 23.54
N ASP A 90 29.82 -20.61 23.11
CA ASP A 90 30.67 -21.58 23.82
C ASP A 90 31.33 -20.93 25.05
#